data_AF-A0A085LD42-F1
#
_entry.id   AF-A0A085LD42-F1
#
_cell.length_a   1.000
_cell.length_b   1.000
_cell.length_c   1.000
_cell.angle_alpha   90.00
_cell.angle_beta   90.00
_cell.angle_gamma   90.00
#
_symmetry.space_group_name_H-M   'P 1'
#
loop_
_entity.id
_entity.type
_entity.pdbx_description
1 polymer ?
#
loop_
_entity_poly.entity_id
_entity_poly.type
_entity_poly.pdbx_seq_one_letter_code
_entity_poly.pdbx_strand_id
1 'polypeptide(L)'
;MAGMVGTVALATSLPAAAVEPDLPDGAWVDTFDGAALGSDWTVVNPVPEALSVGGGKLTLTSQPGDTYQDANSAKNVVLLDVPAGDFTVVTRLEAPVTSVYQGAGLVAWQDMDNYVRSGLTFVGDLSPSGRAIENDVETGGVFSAAAFTDRPGSTGETLRMQRTGDTIATSFWDGTAWQPAGSVTVDFPTTHVGLYALAAQSGAAHTAAFDYVAVQAAEGADQVPDGTFTLAGPGDARYLVATTTASPSTTSAPRRPSRSPRRRSTAPRARPR
;
A
#
# COMPACT_ATOMS: atom_id res chain seq x y z
N MET A 1 -15.78 -70.61 -17.18
CA MET A 1 -15.10 -69.91 -16.07
C MET A 1 -15.10 -68.42 -16.41
N ALA A 2 -15.92 -67.62 -15.72
CA ALA A 2 -15.99 -66.18 -15.93
C ALA A 2 -15.10 -65.50 -14.89
N GLY A 3 -14.05 -64.80 -15.34
CA GLY A 3 -13.22 -63.94 -14.50
C GLY A 3 -13.63 -62.49 -14.72
N MET A 4 -14.24 -61.88 -13.71
CA MET A 4 -14.60 -60.46 -13.72
C MET A 4 -13.40 -59.67 -13.20
N VAL A 5 -12.77 -58.89 -14.07
CA VAL A 5 -11.67 -57.99 -13.71
C VAL A 5 -12.29 -56.70 -13.19
N GLY A 6 -12.16 -56.44 -11.89
CA GLY A 6 -12.59 -55.19 -11.27
C GLY A 6 -11.59 -54.07 -11.55
N THR A 7 -12.01 -53.04 -12.27
CA THR A 7 -11.28 -51.78 -12.39
C THR A 7 -11.37 -51.00 -11.08
N VAL A 8 -10.24 -50.82 -10.40
CA VAL A 8 -10.11 -49.88 -9.28
C VAL A 8 -9.99 -48.47 -9.85
N ALA A 9 -11.01 -47.64 -9.64
CA ALA A 9 -10.91 -46.22 -9.92
C ALA A 9 -10.04 -45.55 -8.86
N LEU A 10 -8.90 -44.99 -9.26
CA LEU A 10 -8.10 -44.11 -8.43
C LEU A 10 -8.86 -42.79 -8.29
N ALA A 11 -9.42 -42.53 -7.12
CA ALA A 11 -9.94 -41.21 -6.79
C ALA A 11 -8.76 -40.26 -6.61
N THR A 12 -8.57 -39.34 -7.56
CA THR A 12 -7.67 -38.20 -7.40
C THR A 12 -8.29 -37.25 -6.38
N SER A 13 -7.78 -37.29 -5.14
CA SER A 13 -8.12 -36.28 -4.14
C SER A 13 -7.64 -34.91 -4.64
N LEU A 14 -8.55 -33.94 -4.71
CA LEU A 14 -8.19 -32.54 -4.92
C LEU A 14 -7.21 -32.11 -3.81
N PRO A 15 -6.17 -31.31 -4.11
CA PRO A 15 -5.33 -30.75 -3.07
C PRO A 15 -6.21 -29.94 -2.11
N ALA A 16 -6.02 -30.15 -0.80
CA ALA A 16 -6.64 -29.30 0.20
C ALA A 16 -6.21 -27.85 -0.08
N ALA A 17 -7.16 -26.91 -0.08
CA ALA A 17 -6.83 -25.50 -0.17
C ALA A 17 -5.82 -25.16 0.93
N ALA A 18 -4.73 -24.47 0.56
CA ALA A 18 -3.73 -24.04 1.53
C ALA A 18 -4.42 -23.21 2.62
N VAL A 19 -4.09 -23.48 3.88
CA VAL A 19 -4.65 -22.76 5.01
C VAL A 19 -4.09 -21.34 4.98
N GLU A 20 -4.96 -20.34 4.91
CA GLU A 20 -4.56 -18.93 5.01
C GLU A 20 -4.16 -18.57 6.45
N PRO A 21 -3.21 -17.63 6.63
CA PRO A 21 -2.92 -17.10 7.96
C PRO A 21 -4.06 -16.22 8.46
N ASP A 22 -4.18 -16.12 9.77
CA ASP A 22 -4.99 -15.07 10.38
C ASP A 22 -4.38 -13.69 10.06
N LEU A 23 -5.24 -12.74 9.69
CA LEU A 23 -4.84 -11.35 9.46
C LEU A 23 -4.65 -10.61 10.79
N PRO A 24 -3.85 -9.53 10.83
CA PRO A 24 -3.66 -8.76 12.05
C PRO A 24 -4.98 -8.21 12.61
N ASP A 25 -5.14 -8.26 13.94
CA ASP A 25 -6.36 -7.80 14.61
C ASP A 25 -6.63 -6.30 14.32
N GLY A 26 -7.84 -6.00 13.88
CA GLY A 26 -8.24 -4.62 13.56
C GLY A 26 -7.60 -4.06 12.28
N ALA A 27 -7.00 -4.90 11.43
CA ALA A 27 -6.51 -4.47 10.13
C ALA A 27 -7.65 -3.90 9.26
N TRP A 28 -7.33 -2.82 8.56
CA TRP A 28 -8.09 -2.43 7.37
C TRP A 28 -7.78 -3.41 6.25
N VAL A 29 -8.79 -3.89 5.53
CA VAL A 29 -8.63 -4.92 4.48
C VAL A 29 -9.31 -4.48 3.20
N ASP A 30 -8.59 -4.54 2.09
CA ASP A 30 -9.11 -4.45 0.73
C ASP A 30 -8.96 -5.79 0.03
N THR A 31 -10.08 -6.40 -0.35
CA THR A 31 -10.17 -7.68 -1.08
C THR A 31 -10.31 -7.49 -2.59
N PHE A 32 -10.28 -6.24 -3.08
CA PHE A 32 -10.38 -5.92 -4.50
C PHE A 32 -11.64 -6.48 -5.19
N ASP A 33 -12.75 -6.60 -4.44
CA ASP A 33 -14.05 -7.09 -4.95
C ASP A 33 -14.77 -6.09 -5.88
N GLY A 34 -14.28 -4.85 -5.95
CA GLY A 34 -14.77 -3.81 -6.83
C GLY A 34 -14.40 -4.02 -8.31
N ALA A 35 -14.61 -2.96 -9.10
CA ALA A 35 -14.22 -2.91 -10.51
C ALA A 35 -13.09 -1.91 -10.81
N ALA A 36 -12.59 -1.24 -9.77
CA ALA A 36 -11.52 -0.26 -9.81
C ALA A 36 -10.87 -0.16 -8.42
N LEU A 37 -9.67 0.42 -8.34
CA LEU A 37 -9.07 0.80 -7.06
C LEU A 37 -9.97 1.80 -6.32
N GLY A 38 -10.07 1.63 -5.00
CA GLY A 38 -10.73 2.59 -4.11
C GLY A 38 -10.02 3.95 -4.10
N SER A 39 -10.69 4.98 -3.56
CA SER A 39 -10.14 6.34 -3.48
C SER A 39 -8.95 6.49 -2.54
N ASP A 40 -8.70 5.49 -1.69
CA ASP A 40 -7.59 5.47 -0.73
C ASP A 40 -6.25 5.15 -1.42
N TRP A 41 -6.30 4.59 -2.63
CA TRP A 41 -5.12 4.20 -3.39
C TRP A 41 -4.63 5.34 -4.28
N THR A 42 -3.31 5.51 -4.32
CA THR A 42 -2.62 6.33 -5.32
C THR A 42 -1.74 5.44 -6.21
N VAL A 43 -1.46 5.88 -7.44
CA VAL A 43 -0.64 5.11 -8.38
C VAL A 43 0.49 5.98 -8.91
N VAL A 44 1.73 5.58 -8.63
CA VAL A 44 2.92 6.24 -9.18
C VAL A 44 3.18 5.71 -10.59
N ASN A 45 3.44 6.64 -11.51
CA ASN A 45 3.73 6.37 -12.92
C ASN A 45 2.67 5.43 -13.56
N PRO A 46 1.40 5.85 -13.64
CA PRO A 46 0.30 4.98 -14.05
C PRO A 46 0.38 4.59 -15.53
N VAL A 47 0.10 3.31 -15.79
CA VAL A 47 -0.15 2.69 -17.09
C VAL A 47 -1.48 1.94 -16.96
N PRO A 48 -2.62 2.61 -17.18
CA PRO A 48 -3.94 2.07 -16.86
C PRO A 48 -4.28 0.75 -17.56
N GLU A 49 -3.76 0.52 -18.76
CA GLU A 49 -3.95 -0.73 -19.51
C GLU A 49 -3.23 -1.93 -18.91
N ALA A 50 -2.29 -1.70 -17.98
CA ALA A 50 -1.50 -2.71 -17.28
C ALA A 50 -1.90 -2.86 -15.80
N LEU A 51 -3.04 -2.29 -15.41
CA LEU A 51 -3.60 -2.35 -14.06
C LEU A 51 -5.11 -2.60 -14.17
N SER A 52 -5.61 -3.63 -13.49
CA SER A 52 -7.05 -3.89 -13.44
C SER A 52 -7.48 -4.41 -12.07
N VAL A 53 -8.67 -4.01 -11.62
CA VAL A 53 -9.33 -4.55 -10.44
C VAL A 53 -10.59 -5.27 -10.88
N GLY A 54 -10.77 -6.50 -10.41
CA GLY A 54 -11.97 -7.28 -10.67
C GLY A 54 -11.80 -8.74 -10.29
N GLY A 55 -12.93 -9.40 -10.00
CA GLY A 55 -12.93 -10.82 -9.60
C GLY A 55 -12.23 -11.08 -8.26
N GLY A 56 -12.24 -10.10 -7.35
CA GLY A 56 -11.59 -10.19 -6.03
C GLY A 56 -10.07 -10.09 -6.08
N LYS A 57 -9.52 -9.40 -7.10
CA LYS A 57 -8.07 -9.27 -7.30
C LYS A 57 -7.71 -7.90 -7.87
N LEU A 58 -6.57 -7.36 -7.42
CA LEU A 58 -5.78 -6.40 -8.18
C LEU A 58 -4.81 -7.17 -9.07
N THR A 59 -4.82 -6.88 -10.37
CA THR A 59 -3.88 -7.47 -11.33
C THR A 59 -2.99 -6.38 -11.91
N LEU A 60 -1.68 -6.60 -11.83
CA LEU A 60 -0.64 -5.78 -12.45
C LEU A 60 0.08 -6.59 -13.52
N THR A 61 0.07 -6.10 -14.76
CA THR A 61 1.00 -6.59 -15.78
C THR A 61 2.28 -5.77 -15.67
N SER A 62 3.35 -6.40 -15.18
CA SER A 62 4.62 -5.72 -14.94
C SER A 62 5.12 -4.99 -16.19
N GLN A 63 5.66 -3.79 -16.01
CA GLN A 63 6.19 -2.97 -17.09
C GLN A 63 7.73 -2.90 -17.04
N PRO A 64 8.39 -2.59 -18.17
CA PRO A 64 9.77 -2.13 -18.14
C PRO A 64 9.90 -0.87 -17.29
N GLY A 65 10.89 -0.87 -16.41
CA GLY A 65 11.15 0.15 -15.40
C GLY A 65 11.71 -0.52 -14.15
N ASP A 66 12.40 0.26 -13.33
CA ASP A 66 12.98 -0.21 -12.06
C ASP A 66 12.92 0.93 -11.03
N THR A 67 13.27 0.60 -9.80
CA THR A 67 13.53 1.51 -8.68
C THR A 67 15.01 1.55 -8.30
N TYR A 68 15.88 0.85 -9.03
CA TYR A 68 17.27 0.63 -8.67
C TYR A 68 18.15 1.86 -8.94
N GLN A 69 18.65 2.49 -7.87
CA GLN A 69 19.59 3.62 -7.94
C GLN A 69 19.04 4.74 -8.84
N ASP A 70 19.81 5.21 -9.82
CA ASP A 70 19.39 6.25 -10.75
C ASP A 70 18.20 5.84 -11.64
N ALA A 71 17.80 4.56 -11.66
CA ALA A 71 16.62 4.10 -12.38
C ALA A 71 15.35 4.34 -11.57
N ASN A 72 14.76 5.52 -11.74
CA ASN A 72 13.52 5.95 -11.04
C ASN A 72 12.30 5.91 -11.97
N SER A 73 12.02 4.74 -12.53
CA SER A 73 11.07 4.57 -13.66
C SER A 73 10.03 3.48 -13.45
N ALA A 74 9.95 2.89 -12.26
CA ALA A 74 8.93 1.91 -11.89
C ALA A 74 7.52 2.47 -12.15
N LYS A 75 6.66 1.62 -12.71
CA LYS A 75 5.30 1.98 -13.14
C LYS A 75 4.29 1.18 -12.36
N ASN A 76 3.08 1.74 -12.21
CA ASN A 76 1.99 1.11 -11.47
C ASN A 76 2.40 0.68 -10.05
N VAL A 77 3.17 1.52 -9.35
CA VAL A 77 3.38 1.31 -7.90
C VAL A 77 2.13 1.84 -7.21
N VAL A 78 1.35 0.92 -6.64
CA VAL A 78 0.02 1.20 -6.06
C VAL A 78 0.19 1.38 -4.56
N LEU A 79 -0.06 2.58 -4.05
CA LEU A 79 0.32 3.01 -2.71
C LEU A 79 -0.91 3.39 -1.88
N LEU A 80 -0.86 3.03 -0.60
CA LEU A 80 -1.77 3.44 0.46
C LEU A 80 -0.98 4.24 1.50
N ASP A 81 -1.54 5.35 1.96
CA ASP A 81 -0.98 6.12 3.08
C ASP A 81 -0.91 5.26 4.35
N VAL A 82 0.19 5.36 5.08
CA VAL A 82 0.30 4.83 6.44
C VAL A 82 0.73 5.93 7.41
N PRO A 83 0.15 5.97 8.63
CA PRO A 83 0.58 6.90 9.64
C PRO A 83 2.04 6.62 10.02
N ALA A 84 2.73 7.65 10.53
CA ALA A 84 4.07 7.48 11.07
C ALA A 84 4.05 6.50 12.26
N GLY A 85 4.92 5.49 12.21
CA GLY A 85 5.10 4.51 13.28
C GLY A 85 5.14 3.07 12.78
N ASP A 86 4.85 2.17 13.71
CA ASP A 86 4.83 0.72 13.46
C ASP A 86 3.61 0.33 12.63
N PHE A 87 3.82 -0.61 11.71
CA PHE A 87 2.76 -1.17 10.90
C PHE A 87 3.03 -2.65 10.57
N THR A 88 1.97 -3.35 10.21
CA THR A 88 2.01 -4.69 9.62
C THR A 88 1.14 -4.68 8.37
N VAL A 89 1.69 -5.13 7.26
CA VAL A 89 0.98 -5.32 5.99
C VAL A 89 1.06 -6.78 5.59
N VAL A 90 -0.08 -7.36 5.23
CA VAL A 90 -0.18 -8.73 4.71
C VAL A 90 -0.84 -8.71 3.33
N THR A 91 -0.32 -9.49 2.40
CA THR A 91 -0.95 -9.73 1.09
C THR A 91 -0.74 -11.17 0.65
N ARG A 92 -1.69 -11.72 -0.11
CA ARG A 92 -1.50 -12.95 -0.88
C ARG A 92 -1.39 -12.59 -2.35
N LEU A 93 -0.35 -13.08 -3.02
CA LEU A 93 -0.12 -12.84 -4.44
C LEU A 93 0.21 -14.11 -5.22
N GLU A 94 -0.19 -14.11 -6.48
CA GLU A 94 0.34 -14.98 -7.53
C GLU A 94 1.21 -14.14 -8.46
N ALA A 95 2.48 -14.51 -8.64
CA ALA A 95 3.45 -13.79 -9.47
C ALA A 95 4.49 -14.78 -10.03
N PRO A 96 4.21 -15.48 -11.14
CA PRO A 96 5.13 -16.45 -11.73
C PRO A 96 6.35 -15.76 -12.36
N VAL A 97 7.35 -15.45 -11.55
CA VAL A 97 8.63 -14.88 -11.98
C VAL A 97 9.52 -15.97 -12.61
N THR A 98 10.10 -15.64 -13.76
CA THR A 98 10.85 -16.59 -14.61
C THR A 98 12.10 -16.01 -15.26
N SER A 99 12.25 -14.68 -15.25
CA SER A 99 13.37 -13.97 -15.86
C SER A 99 14.00 -13.01 -14.86
N VAL A 100 15.33 -12.88 -14.90
CA VAL A 100 16.08 -12.03 -13.98
C VAL A 100 15.51 -10.61 -13.95
N TYR A 101 15.29 -10.11 -12.74
CA TYR A 101 14.71 -8.80 -12.42
C TYR A 101 13.20 -8.66 -12.71
N GLN A 102 12.50 -9.77 -12.85
CA GLN A 102 11.07 -9.82 -12.56
C GLN A 102 10.85 -9.91 -11.06
N GLY A 103 9.91 -9.14 -10.53
CA GLY A 103 9.50 -9.24 -9.13
C GLY A 103 8.16 -8.60 -8.86
N ALA A 104 7.44 -9.10 -7.85
CA ALA A 104 6.21 -8.52 -7.38
C ALA A 104 6.03 -8.77 -5.88
N GLY A 105 5.40 -7.83 -5.18
CA GLY A 105 5.23 -7.92 -3.74
C GLY A 105 4.78 -6.63 -3.09
N LEU A 106 5.19 -6.48 -1.82
CA LEU A 106 4.94 -5.33 -0.97
C LEU A 106 6.09 -4.32 -1.07
N VAL A 107 5.78 -3.03 -0.94
CA VAL A 107 6.79 -1.98 -0.79
C VAL A 107 6.47 -1.09 0.40
N ALA A 108 7.45 -0.82 1.26
CA ALA A 108 7.43 0.26 2.23
C ALA A 108 8.12 1.45 1.58
N TRP A 109 7.43 2.59 1.50
CA TRP A 109 7.75 3.62 0.53
C TRP A 109 7.77 5.03 1.15
N GLN A 110 8.76 5.81 0.74
CA GLN A 110 8.73 7.26 0.82
C GLN A 110 8.72 7.85 -0.59
N ASP A 111 9.69 7.45 -1.41
CA ASP A 111 9.86 7.85 -2.80
C ASP A 111 10.72 6.80 -3.54
N MET A 112 11.09 7.11 -4.79
CA MET A 112 11.87 6.20 -5.64
C MET A 112 13.30 5.97 -5.13
N ASP A 113 13.83 6.84 -4.28
CA ASP A 113 15.20 6.75 -3.76
C ASP A 113 15.22 6.22 -2.31
N ASN A 114 14.05 5.95 -1.71
CA ASN A 114 13.88 5.57 -0.31
C ASN A 114 12.73 4.57 -0.13
N TYR A 115 13.06 3.28 -0.14
CA TYR A 115 12.07 2.20 -0.05
C TYR A 115 12.66 0.89 0.48
N VAL A 116 11.77 -0.02 0.91
CA VAL A 116 12.08 -1.45 1.09
C VAL A 116 11.13 -2.27 0.25
N ARG A 117 11.66 -3.13 -0.63
CA ARG A 117 10.88 -4.10 -1.41
C ARG A 117 10.89 -5.46 -0.74
N SER A 118 9.71 -6.05 -0.69
CA SER A 118 9.45 -7.36 -0.09
C SER A 118 8.57 -8.18 -1.01
N GLY A 119 9.18 -9.01 -1.87
CA GLY A 119 8.44 -9.65 -2.94
C GLY A 119 9.08 -10.92 -3.48
N LEU A 120 8.28 -11.73 -4.17
CA LEU A 120 8.79 -12.86 -4.93
C LEU A 120 9.48 -12.31 -6.19
N THR A 121 10.76 -12.63 -6.34
CA THR A 121 11.64 -12.10 -7.38
C THR A 121 12.45 -13.22 -8.03
N PHE A 122 12.81 -13.05 -9.30
CA PHE A 122 13.79 -13.91 -9.97
C PHE A 122 15.13 -13.16 -10.03
N VAL A 123 16.11 -13.65 -9.26
CA VAL A 123 17.41 -12.99 -9.04
C VAL A 123 18.58 -13.76 -9.64
N GLY A 124 18.30 -14.87 -10.33
CA GLY A 124 19.33 -15.72 -10.95
C GLY A 124 20.28 -16.26 -9.88
N ASP A 125 21.58 -16.21 -10.14
CA ASP A 125 22.58 -16.87 -9.29
C ASP A 125 22.72 -16.26 -7.87
N LEU A 126 21.99 -15.19 -7.55
CA LEU A 126 21.87 -14.66 -6.18
C LEU A 126 21.03 -15.55 -5.25
N SER A 127 20.27 -16.51 -5.80
CA SER A 127 19.64 -17.59 -5.02
C SER A 127 19.82 -18.96 -5.68
N PRO A 128 19.89 -20.07 -4.92
CA PRO A 128 20.09 -21.41 -5.47
C PRO A 128 19.09 -21.83 -6.55
N SER A 129 17.83 -21.42 -6.43
CA SER A 129 16.77 -21.75 -7.41
C SER A 129 16.57 -20.67 -8.48
N GLY A 130 17.27 -19.55 -8.40
CA GLY A 130 17.01 -18.36 -9.21
C GLY A 130 15.84 -17.52 -8.71
N ARG A 131 15.00 -18.05 -7.81
CA ARG A 131 13.84 -17.36 -7.23
C ARG A 131 14.04 -17.16 -5.75
N ALA A 132 13.61 -16.01 -5.25
CA ALA A 132 13.69 -15.69 -3.84
C ALA A 132 12.57 -14.76 -3.42
N ILE A 133 12.32 -14.69 -2.12
CA ILE A 133 11.72 -13.52 -1.53
C ILE A 133 12.84 -12.54 -1.19
N GLU A 134 12.73 -11.31 -1.69
CA GLU A 134 13.63 -10.21 -1.35
C GLU A 134 13.19 -9.46 -0.08
N ASN A 135 14.14 -8.82 0.60
CA ASN A 135 13.92 -7.75 1.56
C ASN A 135 14.98 -6.68 1.29
N ASP A 136 14.93 -6.07 0.11
CA ASP A 136 15.97 -5.17 -0.38
C ASP A 136 15.60 -3.72 -0.09
N VAL A 137 16.62 -2.89 0.15
CA VAL A 137 16.45 -1.50 0.57
C VAL A 137 17.14 -0.56 -0.39
N GLU A 138 16.58 0.62 -0.55
CA GLU A 138 17.27 1.77 -1.11
C GLU A 138 17.15 2.95 -0.15
N THR A 139 18.28 3.63 0.08
CA THR A 139 18.36 4.82 0.92
C THR A 139 19.13 5.91 0.17
N GLY A 140 18.48 7.04 -0.08
CA GLY A 140 19.06 8.15 -0.82
C GLY A 140 19.65 7.77 -2.18
N GLY A 141 19.00 6.86 -2.91
CA GLY A 141 19.44 6.42 -4.24
C GLY A 141 20.50 5.32 -4.24
N VAL A 142 20.80 4.75 -3.06
CA VAL A 142 21.82 3.70 -2.89
C VAL A 142 21.16 2.37 -2.54
N PHE A 143 21.04 1.51 -3.54
CA PHE A 143 20.48 0.18 -3.39
C PHE A 143 21.38 -0.79 -2.61
N SER A 144 20.77 -1.60 -1.75
CA SER A 144 21.39 -2.74 -1.08
C SER A 144 20.51 -3.99 -1.18
N ALA A 145 21.07 -5.05 -1.78
CA ALA A 145 20.48 -6.39 -1.77
C ALA A 145 20.65 -7.02 -0.37
N ALA A 146 19.73 -6.75 0.55
CA ALA A 146 19.93 -7.06 1.96
C ALA A 146 19.60 -8.53 2.29
N ALA A 147 18.62 -9.14 1.63
CA ALA A 147 18.32 -10.56 1.83
C ALA A 147 17.59 -11.19 0.64
N PHE A 148 17.97 -12.43 0.32
CA PHE A 148 17.25 -13.31 -0.59
C PHE A 148 16.99 -14.66 0.08
N THR A 149 15.72 -14.96 0.32
CA THR A 149 15.30 -16.27 0.86
C THR A 149 14.83 -17.16 -0.28
N ASP A 150 15.54 -18.26 -0.54
CA ASP A 150 15.31 -19.13 -1.71
C ASP A 150 13.89 -19.73 -1.76
N ARG A 151 13.25 -19.68 -2.95
CA ARG A 151 11.88 -20.17 -3.19
C ARG A 151 11.79 -21.10 -4.41
N PRO A 152 12.31 -22.34 -4.33
CA PRO A 152 12.30 -23.26 -5.45
C PRO A 152 10.89 -23.51 -5.98
N GLY A 153 10.67 -23.19 -7.26
CA GLY A 153 9.41 -23.46 -7.96
C GLY A 153 8.22 -22.61 -7.54
N SER A 154 8.40 -21.63 -6.65
CA SER A 154 7.30 -20.75 -6.25
C SER A 154 6.75 -19.94 -7.43
N THR A 155 5.43 -19.76 -7.43
CA THR A 155 4.66 -18.95 -8.38
C THR A 155 3.80 -17.91 -7.67
N GLY A 156 3.88 -17.82 -6.35
CA GLY A 156 3.04 -16.98 -5.51
C GLY A 156 3.36 -17.19 -4.04
N GLU A 157 3.01 -16.21 -3.22
CA GLU A 157 3.32 -16.21 -1.78
C GLU A 157 2.18 -15.58 -0.98
N THR A 158 2.13 -15.84 0.32
CA THR A 158 1.46 -14.93 1.26
C THR A 158 2.55 -14.24 2.07
N LEU A 159 2.69 -12.94 1.89
CA LEU A 159 3.77 -12.12 2.43
C LEU A 159 3.27 -11.26 3.59
N ARG A 160 4.14 -11.03 4.57
CA ARG A 160 3.95 -10.06 5.64
C ARG A 160 5.18 -9.17 5.77
N MET A 161 4.97 -7.87 5.66
CA MET A 161 5.94 -6.81 5.94
C MET A 161 5.57 -6.14 7.26
N GLN A 162 6.51 -6.02 8.19
CA GLN A 162 6.29 -5.39 9.48
C GLN A 162 7.37 -4.34 9.76
N ARG A 163 6.97 -3.14 10.15
CA ARG A 163 7.84 -2.11 10.72
C ARG A 163 7.73 -2.11 12.24
N THR A 164 8.87 -2.16 12.92
CA THR A 164 8.99 -1.97 14.37
C THR A 164 10.16 -1.05 14.67
N GLY A 165 9.86 0.18 15.12
CA GLY A 165 10.82 1.27 15.18
C GLY A 165 11.39 1.58 13.79
N ASP A 166 12.69 1.41 13.64
CA ASP A 166 13.41 1.65 12.37
C ASP A 166 13.66 0.37 11.58
N THR A 167 13.21 -0.79 12.07
CA THR A 167 13.41 -2.07 11.38
C THR A 167 12.19 -2.46 10.57
N ILE A 168 12.39 -2.75 9.28
CA ILE A 168 11.40 -3.37 8.40
C ILE A 168 11.80 -4.82 8.17
N ALA A 169 10.90 -5.75 8.48
CA ALA A 169 11.10 -7.19 8.34
C ALA A 169 10.07 -7.80 7.40
N THR A 170 10.52 -8.77 6.59
CA THR A 170 9.68 -9.56 5.70
C THR A 170 9.56 -10.98 6.22
N SER A 171 8.37 -11.56 6.09
CA SER A 171 8.09 -12.97 6.35
C SER A 171 7.11 -13.53 5.32
N PHE A 172 7.11 -14.84 5.13
CA PHE A 172 6.14 -15.55 4.27
C PHE A 172 5.44 -16.65 5.04
N TRP A 173 4.21 -16.97 4.64
CA TRP A 173 3.45 -18.06 5.21
C TRP A 173 3.83 -19.38 4.53
N ASP A 174 4.18 -20.41 5.30
CA ASP A 174 4.49 -21.75 4.77
C ASP A 174 3.28 -22.69 4.71
N GLY A 175 2.08 -22.18 5.03
CA GLY A 175 0.85 -22.95 5.20
C GLY A 175 0.52 -23.27 6.67
N THR A 176 1.45 -23.05 7.59
CA THR A 176 1.31 -23.36 9.02
C THR A 176 1.85 -22.29 9.96
N ALA A 177 2.93 -21.61 9.56
CA ALA A 177 3.59 -20.59 10.34
C ALA A 177 4.23 -19.51 9.44
N TRP A 178 4.45 -18.34 10.04
CA TRP A 178 5.23 -17.27 9.42
C TRP A 178 6.72 -17.59 9.52
N GLN A 179 7.39 -17.66 8.37
CA GLN A 179 8.83 -17.86 8.25
C GLN A 179 9.52 -16.53 7.91
N PRO A 180 10.64 -16.18 8.56
CA PRO A 180 11.37 -14.95 8.27
C PRO A 180 12.00 -15.00 6.87
N ALA A 181 12.03 -13.85 6.19
CA ALA A 181 12.61 -13.69 4.85
C ALA A 181 13.66 -12.58 4.75
N GLY A 182 13.95 -11.89 5.85
CA GLY A 182 14.93 -10.80 5.91
C GLY A 182 14.45 -9.64 6.76
N SER A 183 15.37 -8.75 7.12
CA SER A 183 15.07 -7.50 7.81
C SER A 183 16.16 -6.48 7.58
N VAL A 184 15.80 -5.21 7.61
CA VAL A 184 16.72 -4.09 7.41
C VAL A 184 16.33 -2.91 8.30
N THR A 185 17.30 -2.10 8.69
CA THR A 185 17.06 -0.83 9.38
C THR A 185 17.04 0.30 8.36
N VAL A 186 16.06 1.20 8.48
CA VAL A 186 15.89 2.37 7.61
C VAL A 186 15.91 3.66 8.43
N ASP A 187 16.45 4.73 7.87
CA ASP A 187 16.52 6.05 8.49
C ASP A 187 15.56 7.08 7.85
N PHE A 188 14.83 6.67 6.82
CA PHE A 188 13.82 7.48 6.16
C PHE A 188 12.41 7.23 6.73
N PRO A 189 11.52 8.25 6.65
CA PRO A 189 10.13 8.09 7.04
C PRO A 189 9.38 7.26 6.00
N THR A 190 8.89 6.08 6.39
CA THR A 190 7.92 5.34 5.57
C THR A 190 6.57 6.03 5.67
N THR A 191 6.08 6.57 4.57
CA THR A 191 4.80 7.30 4.50
C THR A 191 3.72 6.50 3.80
N HIS A 192 4.11 5.51 3.00
CA HIS A 192 3.19 4.65 2.28
C HIS A 192 3.61 3.19 2.41
N VAL A 193 2.63 2.31 2.24
CA VAL A 193 2.84 0.90 1.91
C VAL A 193 2.11 0.59 0.62
N GLY A 194 2.56 -0.40 -0.13
CA GLY A 194 1.92 -0.65 -1.43
C GLY A 194 2.30 -1.94 -2.10
N LEU A 195 1.85 -2.04 -3.34
CA LEU A 195 2.01 -3.19 -4.22
C LEU A 195 2.79 -2.79 -5.47
N TYR A 196 3.64 -3.68 -5.95
CA TYR A 196 4.41 -3.47 -7.18
C TYR A 196 4.50 -4.73 -8.01
N ALA A 197 4.75 -4.54 -9.31
CA ALA A 197 5.21 -5.59 -10.22
C ALA A 197 6.20 -5.00 -11.23
N LEU A 198 7.45 -5.46 -11.19
CA LEU A 198 8.56 -4.97 -12.02
C LEU A 198 8.99 -6.02 -13.03
N ALA A 199 9.33 -5.58 -14.23
CA ALA A 199 10.05 -6.37 -15.23
C ALA A 199 11.23 -5.55 -15.71
N ALA A 200 12.23 -5.39 -14.85
CA ALA A 200 13.37 -4.53 -15.15
C ALA A 200 14.24 -5.13 -16.27
N GLN A 201 15.08 -4.28 -16.85
CA GLN A 201 16.01 -4.60 -17.95
C GLN A 201 15.33 -5.21 -19.18
N SER A 202 15.29 -6.55 -19.30
CA SER A 202 14.78 -7.26 -20.47
C SER A 202 13.34 -6.88 -20.82
N GLY A 203 12.57 -6.39 -19.85
CA GLY A 203 11.20 -5.94 -20.06
C GLY A 203 10.22 -7.08 -20.30
N ALA A 204 10.64 -8.35 -20.12
CA ALA A 204 9.76 -9.50 -20.25
C ALA A 204 8.65 -9.40 -19.20
N ALA A 205 7.43 -9.10 -19.64
CA ALA A 205 6.31 -8.90 -18.73
C ALA A 205 5.90 -10.22 -18.05
N HIS A 206 5.44 -10.11 -16.82
CA HIS A 206 4.71 -11.14 -16.09
C HIS A 206 3.48 -10.49 -15.45
N THR A 207 2.53 -11.32 -15.05
CA THR A 207 1.31 -10.85 -14.37
C THR A 207 1.42 -11.17 -12.89
N ALA A 208 1.24 -10.16 -12.05
CA ALA A 208 1.07 -10.31 -10.61
C ALA A 208 -0.40 -10.08 -10.26
N ALA A 209 -1.01 -10.99 -9.51
CA ALA A 209 -2.37 -10.88 -9.03
C ALA A 209 -2.40 -10.94 -7.51
N PHE A 210 -2.93 -9.91 -6.88
CA PHE A 210 -3.04 -9.76 -5.43
C PHE A 210 -4.48 -9.99 -5.02
N ASP A 211 -4.72 -10.92 -4.10
CA ASP A 211 -6.07 -11.26 -3.65
C ASP A 211 -6.58 -10.27 -2.59
N TYR A 212 -5.69 -9.72 -1.78
CA TYR A 212 -6.05 -8.73 -0.78
C TYR A 212 -4.82 -7.97 -0.29
N VAL A 213 -5.07 -6.85 0.37
CA VAL A 213 -4.12 -6.19 1.27
C VAL A 213 -4.79 -5.99 2.62
N ALA A 214 -4.11 -6.39 3.69
CA ALA A 214 -4.51 -6.11 5.06
C ALA A 214 -3.44 -5.25 5.72
N VAL A 215 -3.83 -4.08 6.24
CA VAL A 215 -2.94 -3.12 6.91
C VAL A 215 -3.41 -2.87 8.32
N GLN A 216 -2.53 -3.12 9.28
CA GLN A 216 -2.66 -2.65 10.65
C GLN A 216 -1.53 -1.67 10.91
N ALA A 217 -1.85 -0.43 11.26
CA ALA A 217 -0.87 0.58 11.63
C ALA A 217 -1.21 1.15 13.00
N ALA A 218 -0.19 1.55 13.76
CA ALA A 218 -0.43 2.30 15.00
C ALA A 218 -1.21 3.58 14.67
N GLU A 219 -2.19 3.92 15.50
CA GLU A 219 -2.84 5.23 15.39
C GLU A 219 -1.76 6.31 15.47
N GLY A 220 -1.76 7.22 14.49
CA GLY A 220 -0.83 8.33 14.47
C GLY A 220 -0.94 9.13 15.77
N ALA A 221 0.19 9.49 16.37
CA ALA A 221 0.17 10.28 17.60
C ALA A 221 -0.48 11.66 17.33
N ASP A 222 -1.38 12.07 18.23
CA ASP A 222 -1.94 13.42 18.23
C ASP A 222 -0.82 14.46 18.19
N GLN A 223 -0.73 15.18 17.09
CA GLN A 223 0.14 16.34 17.00
C GLN A 223 -0.58 17.50 17.66
N VAL A 224 -0.14 17.87 18.86
CA VAL A 224 -0.59 19.08 19.56
C VAL A 224 0.46 20.16 19.30
N PRO A 225 0.23 21.11 18.38
CA PRO A 225 1.23 22.12 18.06
C PRO A 225 1.45 23.04 19.27
N ASP A 226 2.71 23.37 19.54
CA ASP A 226 3.03 24.40 20.53
C ASP A 226 2.66 25.78 19.97
N GLY A 227 1.65 26.40 20.59
CA GLY A 227 1.19 27.73 20.23
C GLY A 227 0.11 27.77 19.15
N THR A 228 -0.08 28.94 18.55
CA THR A 228 -1.13 29.14 17.54
C THR A 228 -0.72 28.53 16.22
N PHE A 229 -1.49 27.55 15.73
CA PHE A 229 -1.35 27.00 14.39
C PHE A 229 -2.56 27.37 13.52
N THR A 230 -2.37 27.34 12.21
CA THR A 230 -3.46 27.50 11.24
C THR A 230 -3.55 26.23 10.42
N LEU A 231 -4.70 25.56 10.44
CA LEU A 231 -5.01 24.46 9.53
C LEU A 231 -5.34 25.03 8.15
N ALA A 232 -4.46 24.80 7.17
CA ALA A 232 -4.72 25.11 5.78
C ALA A 232 -5.17 23.84 5.05
N GLY A 233 -6.48 23.67 4.88
CA GLY A 233 -7.03 22.64 3.99
C GLY A 233 -6.89 23.05 2.51
N PRO A 234 -6.99 22.10 1.57
CA PRO A 234 -6.98 22.42 0.15
C PRO A 234 -8.19 23.31 -0.23
N GLY A 235 -7.93 24.44 -0.91
CA GLY A 235 -8.94 25.37 -1.40
C GLY A 235 -9.41 26.44 -0.39
N ASP A 236 -10.65 26.94 -0.57
CA ASP A 236 -11.23 28.04 0.23
C ASP A 236 -11.85 27.59 1.57
N ALA A 237 -11.58 26.37 2.03
CA ALA A 237 -12.02 25.86 3.35
C ALA A 237 -11.17 26.42 4.52
N ARG A 238 -10.90 27.73 4.51
CA ARG A 238 -9.88 28.39 5.36
C ARG A 238 -10.29 28.64 6.82
N TYR A 239 -11.32 27.97 7.34
CA TYR A 239 -11.83 28.26 8.68
C TYR A 239 -12.31 27.01 9.41
N LEU A 240 -11.38 26.20 9.91
CA LEU A 240 -11.65 25.33 11.05
C LEU A 240 -11.09 26.01 12.30
N VAL A 241 -11.97 26.43 13.20
CA VAL A 241 -11.60 26.90 14.54
C VAL A 241 -12.00 25.81 15.53
N ALA A 242 -11.02 25.08 16.06
CA ALA A 242 -11.23 24.21 17.20
C ALA A 242 -11.07 25.05 18.48
N THR A 243 -12.17 25.38 19.16
CA THR A 243 -12.10 25.90 20.53
C THR A 243 -12.04 24.72 21.49
N THR A 244 -10.97 24.64 22.26
CA THR A 244 -10.73 23.63 23.30
C THR A 244 -11.68 23.78 24.48
N THR A 245 -12.96 23.45 24.29
CA THR A 245 -13.88 22.91 25.32
C THR A 245 -15.22 22.61 24.65
N ALA A 246 -15.66 21.35 24.73
CA ALA A 246 -16.89 20.76 24.20
C ALA A 246 -16.83 20.26 22.74
N SER A 247 -17.35 19.03 22.56
CA SER A 247 -17.49 18.30 21.29
C SER A 247 -18.00 19.18 20.15
N PRO A 248 -17.55 18.95 18.90
CA PRO A 248 -17.98 19.75 17.76
C PRO A 248 -19.48 19.56 17.55
N SER A 249 -20.24 20.62 17.83
CA SER A 249 -21.64 20.74 17.46
C SER A 249 -21.73 21.70 16.27
N THR A 250 -22.25 21.19 15.16
CA THR A 250 -22.44 21.92 13.91
C THR A 250 -23.57 22.93 14.06
N THR A 251 -23.25 24.15 14.49
CA THR A 251 -24.24 25.24 14.40
C THR A 251 -24.11 25.93 13.05
N SER A 252 -24.87 25.44 12.07
CA SER A 252 -25.24 26.22 10.90
C SER A 252 -26.12 27.39 11.37
N ALA A 253 -25.54 28.58 11.55
CA ALA A 253 -26.32 29.79 11.66
C ALA A 253 -26.43 30.43 10.26
N PRO A 254 -27.65 30.57 9.68
CA PRO A 254 -27.82 31.24 8.41
C PRO A 254 -27.49 32.72 8.56
N ARG A 255 -26.73 33.23 7.60
CA ARG A 255 -26.29 34.63 7.51
C ARG A 255 -27.51 35.56 7.38
N ARG A 256 -27.93 36.22 8.47
CA ARG A 256 -28.86 37.35 8.41
C ARG A 256 -28.04 38.63 8.17
N PRO A 257 -28.30 39.41 7.11
CA PRO A 257 -27.60 40.67 6.89
C PRO A 257 -28.13 41.74 7.86
N SER A 258 -27.33 42.17 8.82
CA SER A 258 -27.63 43.35 9.64
C SER A 258 -27.27 44.62 8.87
N ARG A 259 -28.28 45.32 8.35
CA ARG A 259 -28.19 46.77 8.12
C ARG A 259 -28.55 47.47 9.43
N SER A 260 -27.57 48.10 10.07
CA SER A 260 -27.86 49.05 11.17
C SER A 260 -28.25 50.42 10.61
N PRO A 261 -29.27 51.10 11.17
CA PRO A 261 -29.73 52.40 10.71
C PRO A 261 -28.82 53.52 11.21
N ARG A 262 -28.39 54.39 10.29
CA ARG A 262 -27.63 55.60 10.59
C ARG A 262 -28.59 56.68 11.10
N ARG A 263 -28.58 56.98 12.40
CA ARG A 263 -29.18 58.22 12.93
C ARG A 263 -28.35 59.42 12.46
N ARG A 264 -28.95 60.32 11.68
CA ARG A 264 -28.46 61.70 11.50
C ARG A 264 -29.40 62.64 12.25
N SER A 265 -28.84 63.39 13.18
CA SER A 265 -29.43 64.58 13.78
C SER A 265 -29.12 65.78 12.89
N THR A 266 -30.15 66.55 12.50
CA THR A 266 -30.02 67.96 12.10
C THR A 266 -31.35 68.68 12.37
N ALA A 267 -31.27 69.78 13.11
CA ALA A 267 -32.35 70.68 13.54
C ALA A 267 -32.91 71.54 12.37
N PRO A 268 -34.01 72.32 12.57
CA PRO A 268 -34.90 72.75 11.50
C PRO A 268 -34.46 74.05 10.82
N ARG A 269 -34.82 74.21 9.54
CA ARG A 269 -34.69 75.49 8.82
C ARG A 269 -36.04 75.96 8.30
N ALA A 270 -36.33 77.23 8.58
CA ALA A 270 -37.59 77.93 8.39
C ALA A 270 -37.99 78.10 6.92
N ARG A 271 -39.31 78.20 6.68
CA ARG A 271 -39.93 78.77 5.46
C ARG A 271 -39.67 80.27 5.39
N PRO A 272 -39.64 80.84 4.17
CA PRO A 272 -40.64 81.87 3.90
C PRO A 272 -41.26 81.79 2.49
N ARG A 273 -42.55 82.19 2.47
CA ARG A 273 -43.46 82.62 1.39
C ARG A 273 -43.56 81.75 0.13
#